data_AF-A0A6N2TZH3-F1
#
_entry.id   AF-A0A6N2TZH3-F1
#
_cell.length_a   1.000
_cell.length_b   1.000
_cell.length_c   1.000
_cell.angle_alpha   90.00
_cell.angle_beta   90.00
_cell.angle_gamma   90.00
#
_symmetry.space_group_name_H-M   'P 1'
#
loop_
_entity.id
_entity.type
_entity.pdbx_description
1 polymer ?
#
loop_
_entity_poly.entity_id
_entity_poly.type
_entity_poly.pdbx_seq_one_letter_code
_entity_poly.pdbx_strand_id
1 'polypeptide(L)'
;MDDLRNLWDLYTTNSTVDAKMLSTKTYEDTTAEFSTGKVAFYQNGVWAYTQIKGNGVADEDLGMVPIYIGAEGEEVYGPASIYDASWAVNKKSSKKDQQATLDFLKWLVTSDEGKKTLSQDMGFSAPFTSFTPEDQPDNPLTTAALQYQENGVPYVRSFSLPSGTWQDGFTNALLNYSQGTGDWDAVKKAYVDNWPSEWQNNKETNGSMPVAQPFEE
;
A
#
# COMPACT_ATOMS: atom_id res chain seq x y z
N MET A 1 14.28 8.01 -13.71
CA MET A 1 14.01 7.63 -12.31
C MET A 1 14.72 8.60 -11.36
N ASP A 2 14.78 9.90 -11.68
CA ASP A 2 15.44 10.88 -10.81
C ASP A 2 14.47 11.32 -9.71
N ASP A 3 13.19 11.44 -10.05
CA ASP A 3 12.05 11.64 -9.13
C ASP A 3 12.05 10.62 -7.97
N LEU A 4 12.16 9.33 -8.30
CA LEU A 4 12.27 8.28 -7.29
C LEU A 4 13.54 8.41 -6.44
N ARG A 5 14.66 8.87 -7.02
CA ARG A 5 15.90 9.12 -6.26
C ARG A 5 15.68 10.22 -5.25
N ASN A 6 15.11 11.32 -5.69
CA ASN A 6 14.88 12.49 -4.85
C ASN A 6 13.96 12.12 -3.68
N LEU A 7 12.91 11.32 -3.91
CA LEU A 7 12.05 10.81 -2.83
C LEU A 7 12.79 9.87 -1.88
N TRP A 8 13.56 8.93 -2.41
CA TRP A 8 14.34 7.99 -1.59
C TRP A 8 15.38 8.72 -0.73
N ASP A 9 16.10 9.67 -1.30
CA ASP A 9 17.08 10.51 -0.59
C ASP A 9 16.40 11.39 0.45
N LEU A 10 15.23 11.98 0.14
CA LEU A 10 14.43 12.74 1.10
C LEU A 10 14.09 11.88 2.32
N TYR A 11 13.62 10.66 2.13
CA TYR A 11 13.26 9.77 3.23
C TYR A 11 14.46 9.31 4.05
N THR A 12 15.51 8.86 3.37
CA THR A 12 16.68 8.29 4.04
C THR A 12 17.53 9.34 4.75
N THR A 13 17.51 10.59 4.27
CA THR A 13 18.18 11.73 4.92
C THR A 13 17.43 12.23 6.15
N ASN A 14 16.09 12.12 6.17
CA ASN A 14 15.24 12.64 7.26
C ASN A 14 14.71 11.53 8.19
N SER A 15 15.26 10.33 8.09
CA SER A 15 14.86 9.20 8.93
C SER A 15 15.44 9.30 10.35
N THR A 16 14.81 8.60 11.30
CA THR A 16 15.31 8.43 12.67
C THR A 16 16.50 7.49 12.78
N VAL A 17 16.87 6.83 11.67
CA VAL A 17 17.99 5.92 11.53
C VAL A 17 18.90 6.38 10.41
N ASP A 18 20.20 6.15 10.57
CA ASP A 18 21.18 6.37 9.49
C ASP A 18 20.82 5.52 8.26
N ALA A 19 20.94 6.09 7.06
CA ALA A 19 20.62 5.43 5.79
C ALA A 19 21.35 4.09 5.61
N LYS A 20 22.55 3.93 6.17
CA LYS A 20 23.32 2.67 6.11
C LYS A 20 22.71 1.56 6.97
N MET A 21 21.84 1.92 7.91
CA MET A 21 21.26 1.06 8.93
C MET A 21 19.75 0.82 8.72
N LEU A 22 19.20 1.19 7.56
CA LEU A 22 17.77 1.01 7.24
C LEU A 22 17.30 -0.43 7.44
N SER A 23 18.13 -1.43 7.13
CA SER A 23 17.82 -2.84 7.31
C SER A 23 17.65 -3.28 8.77
N THR A 24 17.94 -2.41 9.73
CA THR A 24 17.75 -2.68 11.17
C THR A 24 16.41 -2.22 11.70
N LYS A 25 15.63 -1.48 10.89
CA LYS A 25 14.28 -1.02 11.26
C LYS A 25 13.23 -1.96 10.72
N THR A 26 12.24 -2.23 11.55
CA THR A 26 11.04 -2.99 11.22
C THR A 26 9.85 -2.07 10.98
N TYR A 27 8.78 -2.63 10.42
CA TYR A 27 7.50 -1.95 10.32
C TYR A 27 6.99 -1.51 11.70
N GLU A 28 7.11 -2.38 12.71
CA GLU A 28 6.71 -2.11 14.09
C GLU A 28 7.53 -0.97 14.72
N ASP A 29 8.84 -0.92 14.47
CA ASP A 29 9.68 0.18 14.95
C ASP A 29 9.18 1.52 14.40
N THR A 30 8.94 1.61 13.08
CA THR A 30 8.47 2.86 12.46
C THR A 30 7.07 3.25 12.93
N THR A 31 6.19 2.27 13.15
CA THR A 31 4.86 2.50 13.72
C THR A 31 4.96 3.08 15.12
N ALA A 32 5.84 2.53 15.97
CA ALA A 32 6.04 2.98 17.34
C ALA A 32 6.66 4.39 17.41
N GLU A 33 7.60 4.69 16.51
CA GLU A 33 8.19 6.03 16.42
C GLU A 33 7.15 7.08 16.03
N PHE A 34 6.25 6.78 15.09
CA PHE A 34 5.15 7.69 14.75
C PHE A 34 4.13 7.78 15.89
N SER A 35 3.68 6.65 16.45
CA SER A 35 2.64 6.63 17.49
C SER A 35 3.06 7.31 18.80
N THR A 36 4.35 7.50 19.02
CA THR A 36 4.91 8.23 20.17
C THR A 36 5.31 9.67 19.85
N GLY A 37 5.03 10.16 18.63
CA GLY A 37 5.32 11.53 18.20
C GLY A 37 6.80 11.80 17.93
N LYS A 38 7.63 10.77 17.77
CA LYS A 38 9.06 10.93 17.46
C LYS A 38 9.29 11.41 16.03
N VAL A 39 8.36 11.09 15.11
CA VAL A 39 8.39 11.52 13.71
C VAL A 39 7.07 12.18 13.32
N ALA A 40 7.14 13.16 12.43
CA ALA A 40 5.97 13.90 11.95
C ALA A 40 5.29 13.24 10.73
N PHE A 41 6.06 12.51 9.92
CA PHE A 41 5.56 11.84 8.72
C PHE A 41 5.79 10.33 8.80
N TYR A 42 4.81 9.57 8.35
CA TYR A 42 4.86 8.12 8.29
C TYR A 42 4.16 7.63 7.02
N GLN A 43 4.93 7.10 6.07
CA GLN A 43 4.35 6.51 4.85
C GLN A 43 3.70 5.18 5.21
N ASN A 44 2.38 5.21 5.39
CA ASN A 44 1.57 4.03 5.63
C ASN A 44 0.10 4.30 5.28
N GLY A 45 -0.74 3.27 5.40
CA GLY A 45 -2.18 3.38 5.15
C GLY A 45 -3.02 3.41 6.43
N VAL A 46 -4.34 3.51 6.20
CA VAL A 46 -5.36 3.60 7.26
C VAL A 46 -5.33 2.41 8.24
N TRP A 47 -4.80 1.26 7.82
CA TRP A 47 -4.68 0.05 8.64
C TRP A 47 -3.73 0.20 9.83
N ALA A 48 -2.80 1.16 9.80
CA ALA A 48 -1.86 1.39 10.89
C ALA A 48 -2.53 1.99 12.14
N TYR A 49 -3.75 2.53 12.00
CA TYR A 49 -4.42 3.29 13.05
C TYR A 49 -4.62 2.48 14.34
N THR A 50 -4.91 1.18 14.27
CA THR A 50 -5.09 0.35 15.47
C THR A 50 -3.83 0.26 16.34
N GLN A 51 -2.65 0.45 15.75
CA GLN A 51 -1.37 0.50 16.45
C GLN A 51 -0.99 1.92 16.90
N ILE A 52 -1.68 2.95 16.40
CA ILE A 52 -1.46 4.36 16.73
C ILE A 52 -2.41 4.83 17.83
N LYS A 53 -3.70 4.48 17.71
CA LYS A 53 -4.78 4.89 18.62
C LYS A 53 -4.43 4.63 20.08
N GLY A 54 -4.61 5.64 20.91
CA GLY A 54 -4.38 5.55 22.36
C GLY A 54 -2.91 5.61 22.79
N ASN A 55 -1.98 5.94 21.88
CA ASN A 55 -0.59 6.25 22.21
C ASN A 55 -0.37 7.77 22.37
N GLY A 56 0.78 8.29 21.92
CA GLY A 56 1.21 9.67 22.12
C GLY A 56 0.75 10.67 21.06
N VAL A 57 0.08 10.22 19.99
CA VAL A 57 -0.50 11.08 18.95
C VAL A 57 -2.03 11.02 19.06
N ALA A 58 -2.68 12.17 19.24
CA ALA A 58 -4.13 12.26 19.36
C ALA A 58 -4.81 12.15 17.99
N ASP A 59 -6.07 11.69 17.97
CA ASP A 59 -6.83 11.50 16.73
C ASP A 59 -6.99 12.80 15.93
N GLU A 60 -7.13 13.93 16.62
CA GLU A 60 -7.23 15.28 16.04
C GLU A 60 -5.91 15.80 15.43
N ASP A 61 -4.77 15.18 15.77
CA ASP A 61 -3.47 15.49 15.19
C ASP A 61 -3.13 14.59 13.98
N LEU A 62 -3.98 13.61 13.67
CA LEU A 62 -3.78 12.68 12.54
C LEU A 62 -4.37 13.23 11.23
N GLY A 63 -3.60 13.09 10.15
CA GLY A 63 -4.03 13.45 8.80
C GLY A 63 -3.37 12.58 7.73
N MET A 64 -3.90 12.63 6.52
CA MET A 64 -3.34 11.97 5.34
C MET A 64 -3.04 13.00 4.26
N VAL A 65 -1.86 12.88 3.66
CA VAL A 65 -1.43 13.73 2.53
C VAL A 65 -0.94 12.84 1.38
N PRO A 66 -1.08 13.28 0.11
CA PRO A 66 -0.50 12.58 -1.02
C PRO A 66 1.03 12.58 -0.98
N ILE A 67 1.63 11.61 -1.66
CA ILE A 67 3.08 11.60 -1.92
C ILE A 67 3.28 12.15 -3.33
N TYR A 68 3.95 13.28 -3.41
CA TYR A 68 4.34 13.92 -4.65
C TYR A 68 5.78 13.55 -4.97
N ILE A 69 6.00 12.92 -6.13
CA ILE A 69 7.30 12.38 -6.56
C ILE A 69 8.05 13.31 -7.52
N GLY A 70 7.40 14.36 -8.00
CA GLY A 70 7.88 15.27 -9.04
C GLY A 70 7.33 14.98 -10.44
N ALA A 71 6.36 14.08 -10.57
CA ALA A 71 5.78 13.75 -11.88
C ALA A 71 4.84 14.85 -12.38
N GLU A 72 4.81 15.08 -13.69
CA GLU A 72 3.92 16.07 -14.29
C GLU A 72 2.44 15.70 -14.06
N GLY A 73 1.67 16.65 -13.54
CA GLY A 73 0.23 16.49 -13.27
C GLY A 73 -0.11 15.70 -12.00
N GLU A 74 0.86 15.40 -11.15
CA GLU A 74 0.60 14.65 -9.90
C GLU A 74 -0.13 15.49 -8.83
N GLU A 75 -0.07 16.82 -8.92
CA GLU A 75 -0.57 17.75 -7.90
C GLU A 75 -2.09 17.67 -7.71
N VAL A 76 -2.79 17.14 -8.71
CA VAL A 76 -4.25 16.94 -8.66
C VAL A 76 -4.64 15.64 -7.97
N TYR A 77 -3.69 14.76 -7.65
CA TYR A 77 -3.98 13.45 -7.07
C TYR A 77 -4.02 13.48 -5.54
N GLY A 78 -4.95 12.69 -4.99
CA GLY A 78 -5.06 12.38 -3.57
C GLY A 78 -4.10 11.27 -3.14
N PRO A 79 -4.15 10.84 -1.87
CA PRO A 79 -3.37 9.71 -1.38
C PRO A 79 -3.60 8.45 -2.21
N ALA A 80 -2.54 7.66 -2.38
CA ALA A 80 -2.64 6.39 -3.10
C ALA A 80 -3.64 5.45 -2.40
N SER A 81 -4.51 4.82 -3.20
CA SER A 81 -5.48 3.83 -2.72
C SER A 81 -4.98 2.42 -3.06
N ILE A 82 -4.60 1.68 -2.03
CA ILE A 82 -4.02 0.34 -2.15
C ILE A 82 -5.09 -0.71 -1.81
N TYR A 83 -5.30 -1.65 -2.72
CA TYR A 83 -6.29 -2.74 -2.58
C TYR A 83 -5.64 -4.11 -2.81
N ASP A 84 -4.73 -4.50 -1.92
CA ASP A 84 -3.92 -5.70 -2.13
C ASP A 84 -4.47 -6.93 -1.37
N ALA A 85 -5.30 -6.70 -0.35
CA ALA A 85 -5.94 -7.79 0.40
C ALA A 85 -7.16 -8.32 -0.38
N SER A 86 -7.00 -9.50 -1.00
CA SER A 86 -8.07 -10.20 -1.69
C SER A 86 -8.28 -11.59 -1.10
N TRP A 87 -9.54 -12.01 -0.96
CA TRP A 87 -9.90 -13.40 -0.67
C TRP A 87 -10.26 -14.12 -1.97
N ALA A 88 -9.72 -15.33 -2.15
CA ALA A 88 -9.95 -16.13 -3.35
C ALA A 88 -10.44 -17.53 -3.01
N VAL A 89 -11.30 -18.08 -3.87
CA VAL A 89 -11.76 -19.47 -3.78
C VAL A 89 -10.76 -20.38 -4.49
N ASN A 90 -10.18 -21.34 -3.77
CA ASN A 90 -9.25 -22.29 -4.36
C ASN A 90 -9.98 -23.25 -5.32
N LYS A 91 -9.71 -23.14 -6.63
CA LYS A 91 -10.31 -24.00 -7.66
C LYS A 91 -10.06 -25.51 -7.48
N LYS A 92 -9.02 -25.89 -6.71
CA LYS A 92 -8.66 -27.29 -6.43
C LYS A 92 -9.41 -27.89 -5.24
N SER A 93 -10.12 -27.08 -4.45
CA SER A 93 -10.92 -27.55 -3.30
C SER A 93 -12.20 -28.28 -3.77
N SER A 94 -12.84 -29.03 -2.86
CA SER A 94 -14.08 -29.73 -3.19
C SER A 94 -15.21 -28.74 -3.51
N LYS A 95 -16.22 -29.15 -4.29
CA LYS A 95 -17.36 -28.28 -4.59
C LYS A 95 -18.12 -27.82 -3.35
N LYS A 96 -18.17 -28.68 -2.33
CA LYS A 96 -18.75 -28.36 -1.02
C LYS A 96 -17.97 -27.22 -0.35
N ASP A 97 -16.65 -27.29 -0.34
CA ASP A 97 -15.81 -26.28 0.32
C ASP A 97 -15.80 -24.96 -0.47
N GLN A 98 -15.85 -25.02 -1.80
CA GLN A 98 -16.02 -23.82 -2.65
C GLN A 98 -17.31 -23.09 -2.28
N GLN A 99 -18.43 -23.83 -2.16
CA GLN A 99 -19.71 -23.23 -1.79
C GLN A 99 -19.69 -22.67 -0.38
N ALA A 100 -19.18 -23.43 0.60
CA ALA A 100 -19.07 -22.97 1.98
C ALA A 100 -18.21 -21.70 2.11
N THR A 101 -17.13 -21.60 1.32
CA THR A 101 -16.28 -20.40 1.28
C THR A 101 -17.04 -19.20 0.71
N LEU A 102 -17.79 -19.38 -0.38
CA LEU A 102 -18.60 -18.31 -0.96
C LEU A 102 -19.70 -17.84 0.00
N ASP A 103 -20.37 -18.78 0.67
CA ASP A 103 -21.41 -18.47 1.66
C ASP A 103 -20.81 -17.70 2.85
N PHE A 104 -19.63 -18.11 3.32
CA PHE A 104 -18.92 -17.43 4.40
C PHE A 104 -18.49 -16.01 3.99
N LEU A 105 -17.87 -15.83 2.81
CA LEU A 105 -17.46 -14.50 2.34
C LEU A 105 -18.65 -13.55 2.17
N LYS A 106 -19.78 -14.07 1.65
CA LYS A 106 -21.02 -13.30 1.57
C LYS A 106 -21.51 -12.90 2.96
N TRP A 107 -21.61 -13.87 3.89
CA TRP A 107 -22.00 -13.60 5.27
C TRP A 107 -21.09 -12.55 5.93
N LEU A 108 -19.78 -12.65 5.74
CA LEU A 108 -18.79 -11.75 6.32
C LEU A 108 -19.01 -10.30 5.92
N VAL A 109 -19.40 -10.03 4.66
CA VAL A 109 -19.57 -8.66 4.17
C VAL A 109 -21.02 -8.16 4.21
N THR A 110 -22.01 -9.03 4.43
CA THR A 110 -23.43 -8.63 4.46
C THR A 110 -24.12 -8.75 5.81
N SER A 111 -23.59 -9.53 6.75
CA SER A 111 -24.18 -9.68 8.09
C SER A 111 -23.72 -8.57 9.03
N ASP A 112 -24.56 -8.21 10.01
CA ASP A 112 -24.22 -7.20 11.01
C ASP A 112 -22.96 -7.57 11.82
N GLU A 113 -22.83 -8.85 12.19
CA GLU A 113 -21.67 -9.37 12.91
C GLU A 113 -20.39 -9.31 12.06
N GLY A 114 -20.46 -9.75 10.80
CA GLY A 114 -19.32 -9.71 9.89
C GLY A 114 -18.88 -8.29 9.58
N LYS A 115 -19.83 -7.38 9.32
CA LYS A 115 -19.57 -5.95 9.14
C LYS A 115 -18.89 -5.34 10.34
N LYS A 116 -19.46 -5.51 11.54
CA LYS A 116 -18.89 -5.01 12.80
C LYS A 116 -17.47 -5.56 13.02
N THR A 117 -17.26 -6.85 12.77
CA THR A 117 -15.95 -7.47 12.94
C THR A 117 -14.92 -6.83 12.01
N LEU A 118 -15.23 -6.70 10.72
CA LEU A 118 -14.30 -6.15 9.73
C LEU A 118 -14.00 -4.67 9.96
N SER A 119 -15.03 -3.84 10.15
CA SER A 119 -14.82 -2.40 10.23
C SER A 119 -14.52 -1.93 11.65
N GLN A 120 -15.36 -2.28 12.63
CA GLN A 120 -15.26 -1.71 13.97
C GLN A 120 -14.19 -2.40 14.82
N ASP A 121 -14.17 -3.73 14.82
CA ASP A 121 -13.25 -4.48 15.68
C ASP A 121 -11.83 -4.55 15.08
N MET A 122 -11.72 -4.73 13.75
CA MET A 122 -10.42 -4.80 13.05
C MET A 122 -9.94 -3.45 12.48
N GLY A 123 -10.81 -2.45 12.36
CA GLY A 123 -10.44 -1.12 11.87
C GLY A 123 -10.29 -1.01 10.35
N PHE A 124 -10.78 -1.98 9.57
CA PHE A 124 -10.61 -1.97 8.11
C PHE A 124 -11.63 -1.08 7.41
N SER A 125 -11.14 -0.26 6.47
CA SER A 125 -12.00 0.37 5.47
C SER A 125 -12.57 -0.71 4.56
N ALA A 126 -13.90 -0.77 4.46
CA ALA A 126 -14.61 -1.84 3.78
C ALA A 126 -15.44 -1.25 2.62
N PRO A 127 -14.92 -1.26 1.37
CA PRO A 127 -15.54 -0.63 0.22
C PRO A 127 -16.62 -1.51 -0.43
N PHE A 128 -17.27 -2.39 0.32
CA PHE A 128 -18.33 -3.24 -0.20
C PHE A 128 -19.64 -2.46 -0.24
N THR A 129 -20.45 -2.67 -1.28
CA THR A 129 -21.75 -1.98 -1.46
C THR A 129 -22.76 -2.26 -0.35
N SER A 130 -22.53 -3.30 0.46
CA SER A 130 -23.32 -3.60 1.64
C SER A 130 -23.03 -2.67 2.82
N PHE A 131 -21.87 -2.01 2.88
CA PHE A 131 -21.48 -1.11 3.97
C PHE A 131 -21.99 0.30 3.71
N THR A 132 -22.65 0.89 4.70
CA THR A 132 -23.05 2.31 4.69
C THR A 132 -21.95 3.18 5.32
N PRO A 133 -22.06 4.52 5.27
CA PRO A 133 -21.17 5.40 6.02
C PRO A 133 -21.15 5.10 7.54
N GLU A 134 -22.27 4.67 8.14
CA GLU A 134 -22.30 4.30 9.56
C GLU A 134 -21.58 2.98 9.85
N ASP A 135 -21.40 2.12 8.84
CA ASP A 135 -20.68 0.86 8.98
C ASP A 135 -19.15 1.04 8.90
N GLN A 136 -18.63 2.23 8.52
CA GLN A 136 -17.19 2.48 8.37
C GLN A 136 -16.47 2.59 9.73
N PRO A 137 -15.16 2.24 9.81
CA PRO A 137 -14.41 2.31 11.06
C PRO A 137 -14.36 3.74 11.62
N ASP A 138 -14.42 3.87 12.94
CA ASP A 138 -14.08 5.10 13.67
C ASP A 138 -12.56 5.33 13.63
N ASN A 139 -12.08 5.74 12.45
CA ASN A 139 -10.67 5.92 12.11
C ASN A 139 -10.49 7.28 11.38
N PRO A 140 -9.81 8.26 11.99
CA PRO A 140 -9.62 9.58 11.40
C PRO A 140 -8.85 9.53 10.07
N LEU A 141 -7.97 8.54 9.88
CA LEU A 141 -7.25 8.35 8.61
C LEU A 141 -8.20 7.87 7.51
N THR A 142 -9.16 6.99 7.82
CA THR A 142 -10.21 6.58 6.87
C THR A 142 -11.09 7.76 6.48
N THR A 143 -11.50 8.58 7.46
CA THR A 143 -12.26 9.81 7.19
C THR A 143 -11.48 10.77 6.30
N ALA A 144 -10.19 11.03 6.60
CA ALA A 144 -9.33 11.90 5.79
C ALA A 144 -9.18 11.38 4.35
N ALA A 145 -8.97 10.08 4.16
CA ALA A 145 -8.90 9.47 2.83
C ALA A 145 -10.23 9.60 2.05
N LEU A 146 -11.38 9.38 2.71
CA LEU A 146 -12.70 9.49 2.07
C LEU A 146 -13.03 10.92 1.63
N GLN A 147 -12.59 11.94 2.38
CA GLN A 147 -12.80 13.34 2.01
C GLN A 147 -12.18 13.69 0.64
N TYR A 148 -11.01 13.12 0.30
CA TYR A 148 -10.45 13.29 -1.05
C TYR A 148 -11.39 12.75 -2.13
N GLN A 149 -11.95 11.56 -1.91
CA GLN A 149 -12.88 10.94 -2.85
C GLN A 149 -14.21 11.73 -2.96
N GLU A 150 -14.78 12.18 -1.84
CA GLU A 150 -16.01 12.98 -1.82
C GLU A 150 -15.84 14.32 -2.54
N ASN A 151 -14.63 14.90 -2.48
CA ASN A 151 -14.27 16.11 -3.22
C ASN A 151 -13.93 15.86 -4.70
N GLY A 152 -14.06 14.62 -5.19
CA GLY A 152 -13.78 14.27 -6.58
C GLY A 152 -12.29 14.28 -6.94
N VAL A 153 -11.40 14.22 -5.94
CA VAL A 153 -9.95 14.18 -6.17
C VAL A 153 -9.58 12.81 -6.74
N PRO A 154 -8.92 12.74 -7.93
CA PRO A 154 -8.46 11.48 -8.49
C PRO A 154 -7.41 10.84 -7.58
N TYR A 155 -7.31 9.52 -7.59
CA TYR A 155 -6.32 8.78 -6.81
C TYR A 155 -5.63 7.74 -7.68
N VAL A 156 -4.38 7.44 -7.33
CA VAL A 156 -3.64 6.33 -7.92
C VAL A 156 -4.08 5.04 -7.23
N ARG A 157 -4.44 4.02 -8.03
CA ARG A 157 -4.75 2.67 -7.51
C ARG A 157 -3.50 1.82 -7.47
N SER A 158 -3.43 0.88 -6.54
CA SER A 158 -2.36 -0.13 -6.56
C SER A 158 -2.36 -0.90 -7.89
N PHE A 159 -1.16 -1.32 -8.28
CA PHE A 159 -0.90 -2.16 -9.45
C PHE A 159 -0.25 -3.46 -8.98
N SER A 160 -0.46 -4.54 -9.72
CA SER A 160 0.21 -5.80 -9.41
C SER A 160 1.72 -5.61 -9.44
N LEU A 161 2.37 -5.86 -8.31
CA LEU A 161 3.83 -5.84 -8.24
C LEU A 161 4.41 -6.99 -9.10
N PRO A 162 5.63 -6.81 -9.64
CA PRO A 162 6.34 -7.87 -10.33
C PRO A 162 6.70 -9.04 -9.38
N SER A 163 7.39 -10.05 -9.91
CA SER A 163 7.80 -11.25 -9.17
C SER A 163 8.59 -10.91 -7.89
N GLY A 164 8.55 -11.83 -6.92
CA GLY A 164 9.36 -11.72 -5.70
C GLY A 164 10.86 -11.54 -6.01
N THR A 165 11.36 -12.22 -7.05
CA THR A 165 12.75 -12.07 -7.51
C THR A 165 13.05 -10.63 -7.96
N TRP A 166 12.14 -9.98 -8.68
CA TRP A 166 12.29 -8.58 -9.07
C TRP A 166 12.26 -7.67 -7.84
N GLN A 167 11.33 -7.91 -6.91
CA GLN A 167 11.21 -7.13 -5.68
C GLN A 167 12.48 -7.23 -4.82
N ASP A 168 13.03 -8.44 -4.66
CA ASP A 168 14.29 -8.67 -3.96
C ASP A 168 15.46 -7.95 -4.67
N GLY A 169 15.53 -8.02 -6.00
CA GLY A 169 16.57 -7.35 -6.78
C GLY A 169 16.53 -5.83 -6.62
N PHE A 170 15.34 -5.24 -6.73
CA PHE A 170 15.13 -3.81 -6.59
C PHE A 170 15.42 -3.31 -5.17
N THR A 171 14.89 -3.99 -4.15
CA THR A 171 15.10 -3.62 -2.74
C THR A 171 16.55 -3.77 -2.30
N ASN A 172 17.26 -4.82 -2.76
CA ASN A 172 18.70 -4.98 -2.51
C ASN A 172 19.53 -3.87 -3.17
N ALA A 173 19.17 -3.42 -4.37
CA ALA A 173 19.86 -2.31 -5.03
C ALA A 173 19.68 -1.00 -4.24
N LEU A 174 18.47 -0.71 -3.74
CA LEU A 174 18.20 0.44 -2.87
C LEU A 174 18.99 0.37 -1.56
N LEU A 175 19.10 -0.82 -0.95
CA LEU A 175 19.89 -1.01 0.27
C LEU A 175 21.38 -0.75 0.01
N ASN A 176 21.94 -1.31 -1.07
CA ASN A 176 23.33 -1.09 -1.45
C ASN A 176 23.62 0.40 -1.74
N TYR A 177 22.71 1.07 -2.42
CA TYR A 177 22.80 2.51 -2.65
C TYR A 177 22.83 3.30 -1.33
N SER A 178 21.91 2.99 -0.41
CA SER A 178 21.84 3.64 0.91
C SER A 178 23.07 3.36 1.79
N GLN A 179 23.71 2.21 1.60
CA GLN A 179 24.94 1.83 2.28
C GLN A 179 26.21 2.43 1.65
N GLY A 180 26.11 3.01 0.45
CA GLY A 180 27.25 3.48 -0.34
C GLY A 180 28.07 2.37 -0.97
N THR A 181 27.52 1.15 -1.06
CA THR A 181 28.15 -0.01 -1.72
C THR A 181 27.67 -0.20 -3.16
N GLY A 182 26.66 0.58 -3.59
CA GLY A 182 26.18 0.69 -4.96
C GLY A 182 25.84 2.14 -5.32
N ASP A 183 25.52 2.37 -6.59
CA ASP A 183 25.10 3.68 -7.10
C ASP A 183 23.65 3.65 -7.61
N TRP A 184 23.12 4.82 -7.97
CA TRP A 184 21.75 4.92 -8.49
C TRP A 184 21.57 4.26 -9.86
N ASP A 185 22.65 4.08 -10.62
CA ASP A 185 22.59 3.38 -11.90
C ASP A 185 22.30 1.89 -11.69
N ALA A 186 22.84 1.28 -10.63
CA ALA A 186 22.47 -0.07 -10.23
C ALA A 186 20.99 -0.20 -9.85
N VAL A 187 20.41 0.80 -9.16
CA VAL A 187 18.97 0.84 -8.83
C VAL A 187 18.13 0.91 -10.10
N LYS A 188 18.46 1.83 -11.02
CA LYS A 188 17.78 1.96 -12.32
C LYS A 188 17.82 0.66 -13.10
N LYS A 189 18.99 0.02 -13.14
CA LYS A 189 19.18 -1.26 -13.80
C LYS A 189 18.31 -2.36 -13.20
N ALA A 190 18.32 -2.50 -11.87
CA ALA A 190 17.51 -3.50 -11.17
C ALA A 190 16.00 -3.33 -11.42
N TYR A 191 15.54 -2.08 -11.55
CA TYR A 191 14.15 -1.76 -11.85
C TYR A 191 13.76 -2.11 -13.30
N VAL A 192 14.58 -1.71 -14.28
CA VAL A 192 14.22 -1.75 -15.72
C VAL A 192 14.63 -3.06 -16.42
N ASP A 193 15.84 -3.56 -16.19
CA ASP A 193 16.42 -4.63 -17.02
C ASP A 193 15.66 -5.96 -16.92
N ASN A 194 14.98 -6.18 -15.80
CA ASN A 194 14.22 -7.41 -15.53
C ASN A 194 12.82 -7.39 -16.16
N TRP A 195 12.35 -6.26 -16.70
CA TRP A 195 10.99 -6.13 -17.24
C TRP A 195 10.64 -7.14 -18.34
N PRO A 196 11.53 -7.50 -19.29
CA PRO A 196 11.23 -8.54 -20.28
C PRO A 196 10.94 -9.90 -19.65
N SER A 197 11.70 -10.27 -18.61
CA SER A 197 11.48 -11.52 -17.86
C SER A 197 10.19 -11.46 -17.04
N GLU A 198 9.91 -10.32 -16.40
CA GLU A 198 8.65 -10.11 -15.66
C GLU A 198 7.42 -10.17 -16.58
N TRP A 199 7.52 -9.60 -17.78
CA TRP A 199 6.49 -9.66 -18.80
C TRP A 199 6.20 -11.10 -19.22
N GLN A 200 7.25 -11.90 -19.43
CA GLN A 200 7.10 -13.33 -19.72
C GLN A 200 6.49 -14.11 -18.54
N ASN A 201 6.97 -13.88 -17.33
CA ASN A 201 6.44 -14.52 -16.10
C ASN A 201 4.96 -14.20 -15.91
N ASN A 202 4.54 -12.96 -16.18
CA ASN A 202 3.14 -12.56 -16.12
C ASN A 202 2.28 -13.36 -17.11
N LYS A 203 2.77 -13.55 -18.35
CA LYS A 203 2.11 -14.41 -19.36
C LYS A 203 1.89 -15.83 -18.87
N GLU A 204 2.95 -16.41 -18.32
CA GLU A 204 2.95 -17.81 -17.89
C GLU A 204 2.03 -18.00 -16.68
N THR A 205 1.99 -17.02 -15.77
CA THR A 205 1.17 -17.06 -14.56
C THR A 205 -0.31 -16.82 -14.85
N ASN A 206 -0.63 -15.81 -15.66
CA ASN A 206 -2.01 -15.36 -15.90
C ASN A 206 -2.65 -16.00 -17.14
N GLY A 207 -1.87 -16.75 -17.94
CA GLY A 207 -2.33 -17.37 -19.18
C GLY A 207 -2.66 -16.39 -20.31
N SER A 208 -2.49 -15.09 -20.08
CA SER A 208 -2.71 -14.02 -21.04
C SER A 208 -1.89 -12.79 -20.66
N MET A 209 -1.60 -11.95 -21.64
CA MET A 209 -1.01 -10.63 -21.39
C MET A 209 -2.13 -9.60 -21.30
N PRO A 210 -2.00 -8.57 -20.45
CA PRO A 210 -2.78 -7.36 -20.62
C PRO A 210 -2.62 -6.89 -22.07
N VAL A 211 -3.74 -6.58 -22.74
CA VAL A 211 -3.67 -5.98 -24.07
C VAL A 211 -3.03 -4.61 -23.89
N ALA A 212 -1.85 -4.43 -24.48
CA ALA A 212 -1.20 -3.12 -24.50
C ALA A 212 -2.14 -2.15 -25.22
N GLN A 213 -2.75 -1.26 -24.46
CA GLN A 213 -3.48 -0.13 -25.02
C GLN A 213 -2.49 1.02 -25.11
N PRO A 214 -2.46 1.77 -26.22
CA PRO A 214 -1.76 3.03 -26.24
C PRO A 214 -2.31 3.90 -25.10
N PHE A 215 -1.43 4.63 -24.41
CA PHE A 215 -1.90 5.75 -23.61
C PHE A 215 -2.56 6.73 -24.58
N GLU A 216 -3.86 6.95 -24.43
CA GLU A 216 -4.52 8.07 -25.09
C GLU A 216 -4.06 9.34 -24.34
N GLU A 217 -3.40 10.25 -25.05
CA GLU A 217 -3.00 11.58 -24.55
C GLU A 217 -4.21 12.46 -24.28
#